data_AF-A0A7J2I032-F1
#
_entry.id   AF-A0A7J2I032-F1
#
_cell.length_a   1.000
_cell.length_b   1.000
_cell.length_c   1.000
_cell.angle_alpha   90.00
_cell.angle_beta   90.00
_cell.angle_gamma   90.00
#
_symmetry.space_group_name_H-M   'P 1'
#
loop_
_entity.id
_entity.type
_entity.pdbx_description
1 polymer ?
#
loop_
_entity_poly.entity_id
_entity_poly.type
_entity_poly.pdbx_seq_one_letter_code
_entity_poly.pdbx_strand_id
1 'polypeptide(L)'
;MSSQRCQFRVFVLIIVGLLFLPAGLTDVPEFFVDSSRVRESIIVGGEHHIDVPFYYQVKTYYCGPAALQMVFDYFGENVAQFEVAEVARTVPYVTYTDEMRRAAHFSNVSTSMGSEMAENITGYTARKLGYGAFEMYSMSLEQLKDIIDMDFPMILLMRWVPGEPYGHYRVAVGYNETHVFLHDPWNNVAWGGDYGGPNLAMNYTFFDEMWSYSGYWGLFVSPWKVEIEAPITVYVGEIFTVRAY
;
A
#
# COMPACT_ATOMS: atom_id res chain seq x y z
N MET A 1 7.19 -15.99 -40.87
CA MET A 1 8.04 -15.69 -39.70
C MET A 1 7.15 -15.73 -38.47
N SER A 2 7.57 -16.53 -37.49
CA SER A 2 6.81 -16.97 -36.32
C SER A 2 6.29 -15.82 -35.45
N SER A 3 4.98 -15.80 -35.16
CA SER A 3 4.40 -14.95 -34.12
C SER A 3 4.29 -15.76 -32.82
N GLN A 4 5.02 -15.31 -31.78
CA GLN A 4 4.82 -15.82 -30.43
C GLN A 4 3.58 -15.14 -29.84
N ARG A 5 2.54 -15.93 -29.58
CA ARG A 5 1.41 -15.52 -28.74
C ARG A 5 1.80 -15.71 -27.28
N CYS A 6 1.95 -14.61 -26.55
CA CYS A 6 2.00 -14.62 -25.09
C CYS A 6 0.56 -14.66 -24.57
N GLN A 7 0.20 -15.71 -23.83
CA GLN A 7 -1.12 -15.90 -23.21
C GLN A 7 -1.08 -15.25 -21.82
N PHE A 8 -1.93 -14.24 -21.58
CA PHE A 8 -2.25 -13.78 -20.23
C PHE A 8 -3.70 -14.11 -19.91
N ARG A 9 -3.90 -14.74 -18.74
CA ARG A 9 -5.19 -15.21 -18.21
C ARG A 9 -6.08 -14.02 -17.89
N VAL A 10 -7.26 -13.98 -18.48
CA VAL A 10 -8.32 -13.00 -18.20
C VAL A 10 -9.17 -13.52 -17.03
N PHE A 11 -9.28 -12.76 -15.95
CA PHE A 11 -10.35 -12.92 -14.97
C PHE A 11 -11.44 -11.89 -15.28
N VAL A 12 -12.65 -12.37 -15.57
CA VAL A 12 -13.85 -11.54 -15.80
C VAL A 12 -14.60 -11.43 -14.47
N LEU A 13 -14.79 -10.21 -13.97
CA LEU A 13 -15.77 -9.92 -12.91
C LEU A 13 -17.13 -9.63 -13.55
N ILE A 14 -18.16 -10.40 -13.18
CA ILE A 14 -19.55 -10.14 -13.58
C ILE A 14 -20.21 -9.26 -12.52
N ILE A 15 -20.63 -8.05 -12.92
CA ILE A 15 -21.52 -7.19 -12.15
C ILE A 15 -22.97 -7.60 -12.47
N VAL A 16 -23.73 -8.06 -11.48
CA VAL A 16 -25.17 -8.29 -11.62
C VAL A 16 -25.92 -7.09 -11.06
N GLY A 17 -26.56 -6.34 -11.96
CA GLY A 17 -27.47 -5.24 -11.62
C GLY A 17 -28.82 -5.76 -11.12
N LEU A 18 -29.29 -5.22 -10.00
CA LEU A 18 -30.65 -5.42 -9.49
C LEU A 18 -31.67 -4.65 -10.33
N LEU A 19 -32.68 -5.34 -10.84
CA LEU A 19 -33.97 -4.76 -11.25
C LEU A 19 -35.11 -5.50 -10.54
N PHE A 20 -36.08 -4.70 -10.11
CA PHE A 20 -37.16 -5.05 -9.18
C PHE A 20 -38.48 -5.40 -9.91
N LEU A 21 -39.23 -6.33 -9.29
CA LEU A 21 -40.69 -6.62 -9.31
C LEU A 21 -41.27 -7.54 -10.41
N PRO A 22 -42.45 -8.21 -10.18
CA PRO A 22 -43.14 -8.61 -8.95
C PRO A 22 -43.59 -10.10 -8.91
N ALA A 23 -44.22 -10.48 -7.80
CA ALA A 23 -44.64 -11.82 -7.37
C ALA A 23 -45.60 -12.60 -8.29
N GLY A 24 -45.49 -13.93 -8.29
CA GLY A 24 -46.57 -14.83 -8.68
C GLY A 24 -46.16 -16.27 -9.02
N LEU A 25 -46.71 -17.19 -8.24
CA LEU A 25 -46.89 -18.65 -8.45
C LEU A 25 -45.81 -19.64 -8.00
N THR A 26 -46.35 -20.58 -7.24
CA THR A 26 -45.83 -21.75 -6.56
C THR A 26 -45.40 -22.85 -7.52
N ASP A 27 -44.18 -23.36 -7.33
CA ASP A 27 -43.82 -24.77 -7.46
C ASP A 27 -42.44 -24.94 -6.83
N VAL A 28 -42.35 -25.70 -5.73
CA VAL A 28 -41.08 -25.96 -5.04
C VAL A 28 -40.56 -27.31 -5.55
N PRO A 29 -39.47 -27.36 -6.32
CA PRO A 29 -38.79 -28.62 -6.56
C PRO A 29 -37.92 -28.92 -5.33
N GLU A 30 -38.07 -30.10 -4.75
CA GLU A 30 -37.11 -30.66 -3.80
C GLU A 30 -35.73 -30.70 -4.46
N PHE A 31 -34.88 -29.73 -4.10
CA PHE A 31 -33.50 -29.69 -4.54
C PHE A 31 -32.70 -30.65 -3.65
N PHE A 32 -32.50 -31.87 -4.14
CA PHE A 32 -31.48 -32.78 -3.61
C PHE A 32 -30.11 -32.11 -3.79
N VAL A 33 -29.57 -31.56 -2.70
CA VAL A 33 -28.18 -31.12 -2.64
C VAL A 33 -27.32 -32.38 -2.60
N ASP A 34 -26.72 -32.70 -3.74
CA ASP A 34 -25.58 -33.62 -3.81
C ASP A 34 -24.44 -33.03 -2.96
N SER A 35 -24.22 -33.61 -1.77
CA SER A 35 -23.22 -33.15 -0.81
C SER A 35 -21.77 -33.43 -1.24
N SER A 36 -21.53 -33.89 -2.48
CA SER A 36 -20.19 -34.27 -2.94
C SER A 36 -19.33 -33.12 -3.47
N ARG A 37 -19.81 -31.87 -3.47
CA ARG A 37 -19.04 -30.71 -3.96
C ARG A 37 -19.17 -29.41 -3.16
N VAL A 38 -19.38 -29.50 -1.86
CA VAL A 38 -18.90 -28.43 -0.98
C VAL A 38 -17.39 -28.60 -0.91
N ARG A 39 -16.66 -27.98 -1.85
CA ARG A 39 -15.28 -27.59 -1.56
C ARG A 39 -15.41 -26.51 -0.50
N GLU A 40 -15.43 -26.92 0.76
CA GLU A 40 -14.86 -26.10 1.81
C GLU A 40 -13.49 -25.67 1.27
N SER A 41 -13.38 -24.41 0.87
CA SER A 41 -12.09 -23.75 0.87
C SER A 41 -11.62 -23.84 2.31
N ILE A 42 -10.78 -24.84 2.59
CA ILE A 42 -9.93 -24.84 3.76
C ILE A 42 -9.17 -23.52 3.64
N ILE A 43 -9.58 -22.50 4.40
CA ILE A 43 -8.73 -21.37 4.70
C ILE A 43 -7.59 -22.00 5.49
N VAL A 44 -6.57 -22.49 4.80
CA VAL A 44 -5.26 -22.67 5.40
C VAL A 44 -4.93 -21.27 5.90
N GLY A 45 -4.82 -21.08 7.22
CA GLY A 45 -4.49 -19.79 7.81
C GLY A 45 -3.24 -19.26 7.14
N GLY A 46 -3.43 -18.40 6.15
CA GLY A 46 -2.41 -18.14 5.14
C GLY A 46 -1.33 -17.33 5.78
N GLU A 47 -0.13 -17.88 5.88
CA GLU A 47 1.04 -17.03 6.03
C GLU A 47 1.32 -16.39 4.67
N HIS A 48 1.47 -15.08 4.65
CA HIS A 48 1.91 -14.35 3.46
C HIS A 48 3.01 -13.37 3.83
N HIS A 49 4.02 -13.28 2.98
CA HIS A 49 5.18 -12.43 3.19
C HIS A 49 5.63 -11.80 1.88
N ILE A 50 5.88 -10.51 1.91
CA ILE A 50 6.32 -9.67 0.79
C ILE A 50 7.80 -9.33 1.02
N ASP A 51 8.64 -9.58 0.03
CA ASP A 51 10.06 -9.23 0.06
C ASP A 51 10.27 -7.73 -0.22
N VAL A 52 10.03 -6.91 0.80
CA VAL A 52 10.21 -5.46 0.75
C VAL A 52 11.64 -5.10 1.15
N PRO A 53 12.35 -4.24 0.40
CA PRO A 53 13.65 -3.74 0.83
C PRO A 53 13.59 -3.02 2.18
N PHE A 54 14.58 -3.26 3.04
CA PHE A 54 14.65 -2.62 4.36
C PHE A 54 15.66 -1.47 4.40
N TYR A 55 15.25 -0.35 4.99
CA TYR A 55 16.11 0.80 5.27
C TYR A 55 15.90 1.34 6.68
N TYR A 56 17.00 1.50 7.43
CA TYR A 56 16.98 2.29 8.65
C TYR A 56 16.75 3.77 8.34
N GLN A 57 15.99 4.45 9.18
CA GLN A 57 15.84 5.90 9.11
C GLN A 57 17.18 6.58 9.40
N VAL A 58 17.52 7.61 8.62
CA VAL A 58 18.82 8.31 8.76
C VAL A 58 18.82 9.41 9.82
N LYS A 59 17.64 9.94 10.17
CA LYS A 59 17.43 10.86 11.29
C LYS A 59 16.43 10.28 12.28
N THR A 60 16.48 10.71 13.54
CA THR A 60 15.60 10.22 14.62
C THR A 60 14.11 10.47 14.37
N TYR A 61 13.76 11.30 13.39
CA TYR A 61 12.40 11.66 13.02
C TYR A 61 12.02 11.33 11.56
N TYR A 62 12.81 10.49 10.90
CA TYR A 62 12.62 10.09 9.50
C TYR A 62 11.88 8.75 9.33
N CYS A 63 11.13 8.29 10.33
CA CYS A 63 10.38 7.04 10.21
C CYS A 63 9.42 7.05 9.01
N GLY A 64 8.76 8.18 8.74
CA GLY A 64 7.92 8.37 7.55
C GLY A 64 8.73 8.31 6.24
N PRO A 65 9.73 9.19 6.04
CA PRO A 65 10.61 9.15 4.88
C PRO A 65 11.24 7.77 4.60
N ALA A 66 11.67 7.06 5.64
CA ALA A 66 12.21 5.70 5.51
C ALA A 66 11.14 4.68 5.09
N ALA A 67 9.94 4.75 5.65
CA ALA A 67 8.82 3.89 5.26
C ALA A 67 8.43 4.09 3.78
N LEU A 68 8.36 5.33 3.31
CA LEU A 68 8.12 5.62 1.90
C LEU A 68 9.27 5.17 1.00
N GLN A 69 10.54 5.32 1.42
CA GLN A 69 11.67 4.79 0.67
C GLN A 69 11.55 3.27 0.48
N MET A 70 11.27 2.52 1.54
CA MET A 70 11.09 1.05 1.46
C MET A 70 9.99 0.67 0.45
N VAL A 71 8.84 1.35 0.51
CA VAL A 71 7.72 1.08 -0.40
C VAL A 71 8.00 1.52 -1.84
N PHE A 72 8.68 2.65 -2.07
CA PHE A 72 9.06 3.05 -3.42
C PHE A 72 10.08 2.09 -4.03
N ASP A 73 11.07 1.64 -3.25
CA ASP A 73 12.10 0.70 -3.72
C ASP A 73 11.52 -0.68 -4.03
N TYR A 74 10.50 -1.12 -3.27
CA TYR A 74 9.74 -2.33 -3.60
C TYR A 74 9.16 -2.30 -5.02
N PHE A 75 8.73 -1.14 -5.50
CA PHE A 75 8.25 -0.97 -6.88
C PHE A 75 9.35 -0.59 -7.89
N GLY A 76 10.62 -0.62 -7.47
CA GLY A 76 11.80 -0.44 -8.32
C GLY A 76 12.41 0.96 -8.29
N GLU A 77 11.90 1.88 -7.46
CA GLU A 77 12.37 3.26 -7.40
C GLU A 77 12.99 3.60 -6.04
N ASN A 78 14.31 3.51 -5.93
CA ASN A 78 15.01 3.88 -4.70
C ASN A 78 15.19 5.40 -4.57
N VAL A 79 14.22 6.06 -3.93
CA VAL A 79 14.25 7.51 -3.66
C VAL A 79 14.89 7.76 -2.29
N ALA A 80 15.84 8.70 -2.22
CA ALA A 80 16.54 9.00 -0.97
C ALA A 80 15.62 9.61 0.10
N GLN A 81 15.80 9.22 1.38
CA GLN A 81 14.99 9.76 2.48
C GLN A 81 15.03 11.28 2.60
N PHE A 82 16.14 11.92 2.23
CA PHE A 82 16.23 13.39 2.23
C PHE A 82 15.29 14.03 1.21
N GLU A 83 15.20 13.47 0.00
CA GLU A 83 14.22 13.93 -1.00
C GLU A 83 12.80 13.68 -0.52
N VAL A 84 12.54 12.49 0.04
CA VAL A 84 11.21 12.18 0.59
C VAL A 84 10.83 13.11 1.74
N ALA A 85 11.75 13.39 2.66
CA ALA A 85 11.53 14.30 3.79
C ALA A 85 11.30 15.75 3.33
N GLU A 86 12.05 16.20 2.32
CA GLU A 86 11.87 17.50 1.68
C GLU A 86 10.48 17.61 1.04
N VAL A 87 10.05 16.59 0.30
CA VAL A 87 8.73 16.57 -0.34
C VAL A 87 7.60 16.43 0.68
N ALA A 88 7.79 15.59 1.70
CA ALA A 88 6.86 15.37 2.80
C ALA A 88 6.87 16.53 3.82
N ARG A 89 7.61 17.62 3.54
CA ARG A 89 7.78 18.78 4.44
C ARG A 89 7.95 18.31 5.89
N THR A 90 8.82 17.34 6.09
CA THR A 90 9.16 16.86 7.42
C THR A 90 9.74 18.05 8.18
N VAL A 91 9.00 18.54 9.17
CA VAL A 91 9.31 19.75 9.94
C VAL A 91 9.33 19.37 11.41
N PRO A 92 10.13 20.06 12.24
CA PRO A 92 11.06 19.39 13.11
C PRO A 92 10.36 18.33 13.95
N TYR A 93 10.85 17.10 13.79
CA TYR A 93 10.43 15.92 14.54
C TYR A 93 9.12 15.24 14.13
N VAL A 94 8.44 15.67 13.06
CA VAL A 94 7.21 15.03 12.60
C VAL A 94 7.06 15.00 11.08
N THR A 95 6.40 13.96 10.57
CA THR A 95 5.83 13.91 9.22
C THR A 95 4.36 13.57 9.35
N TYR A 96 3.46 14.47 8.99
CA TYR A 96 2.03 14.23 9.09
C TYR A 96 1.55 13.23 8.02
N THR A 97 0.41 12.57 8.27
CA THR A 97 -0.10 11.50 7.41
C THR A 97 -0.50 12.00 6.02
N ASP A 98 -1.04 13.21 5.93
CA ASP A 98 -1.38 13.87 4.68
C ASP A 98 -0.13 14.25 3.88
N GLU A 99 0.97 14.56 4.58
CA GLU A 99 2.27 14.82 3.97
C GLU A 99 2.89 13.55 3.38
N MET A 100 2.75 12.42 4.08
CA MET A 100 3.15 11.11 3.58
C MET A 100 2.40 10.77 2.28
N ARG A 101 1.07 10.97 2.26
CA ARG A 101 0.26 10.77 1.06
C ARG A 101 0.68 11.70 -0.08
N ARG A 102 0.86 13.00 0.18
CA ARG A 102 1.32 13.96 -0.84
C ARG A 102 2.68 13.55 -1.40
N ALA A 103 3.61 13.12 -0.54
CA ALA A 103 4.93 12.68 -0.98
C ALA A 103 4.87 11.44 -1.88
N ALA A 104 3.92 10.54 -1.66
CA ALA A 104 3.66 9.43 -2.57
C ALA A 104 3.13 9.90 -3.94
N HIS A 105 2.27 10.92 -3.98
CA HIS A 105 1.73 11.53 -5.22
C HIS A 105 2.73 12.43 -5.98
N PHE A 106 3.85 12.80 -5.37
CA PHE A 106 4.78 13.77 -5.95
C PHE A 106 5.41 13.28 -7.27
N SER A 107 5.44 14.16 -8.26
CA SER A 107 5.82 13.85 -9.65
C SER A 107 6.74 14.92 -10.25
N ASN A 108 7.21 14.72 -11.47
CA ASN A 108 8.07 15.67 -12.20
C ASN A 108 7.41 17.01 -12.57
N VAL A 109 6.10 17.18 -12.32
CA VAL A 109 5.39 18.46 -12.44
C VAL A 109 5.08 19.09 -11.08
N SER A 110 5.53 18.48 -10.00
CA SER A 110 5.38 18.95 -8.63
C SER A 110 6.71 19.52 -8.13
N THR A 111 6.66 20.61 -7.38
CA THR A 111 7.84 21.20 -6.71
C THR A 111 7.68 21.12 -5.20
N SER A 112 8.73 20.70 -4.49
CA SER A 112 8.72 20.59 -3.03
C SER A 112 8.61 21.96 -2.38
N MET A 113 8.19 21.97 -1.12
CA MET A 113 8.08 23.17 -0.29
C MET A 113 8.55 22.86 1.15
N GLY A 114 9.47 21.91 1.28
CA GLY A 114 10.05 21.52 2.56
C GLY A 114 11.22 22.40 2.94
N SER A 115 11.94 21.98 3.98
CA SER A 115 13.16 22.63 4.43
C SER A 115 14.20 21.62 4.92
N GLU A 116 14.15 20.39 4.40
CA GLU A 116 15.09 19.32 4.74
C GLU A 116 16.29 19.29 3.79
N MET A 117 16.19 19.97 2.64
CA MET A 117 17.27 20.18 1.67
C MET A 117 17.56 21.67 1.46
N ALA A 118 18.73 21.99 0.90
CA ALA A 118 19.16 23.37 0.65
C ALA A 118 18.35 24.07 -0.46
N GLU A 119 17.86 23.30 -1.42
CA GLU A 119 17.05 23.75 -2.54
C GLU A 119 15.83 22.85 -2.67
N ASN A 120 14.71 23.41 -3.13
CA ASN A 120 13.52 22.64 -3.44
C ASN A 120 13.77 21.78 -4.69
N ILE A 121 13.17 20.60 -4.72
CA ILE A 121 13.26 19.69 -5.87
C ILE A 121 11.98 19.74 -6.70
N THR A 122 12.09 19.50 -8.01
CA THR A 122 10.93 19.32 -8.91
C THR A 122 10.95 17.91 -9.47
N GLY A 123 10.03 17.07 -9.00
CA GLY A 123 10.13 15.61 -9.13
C GLY A 123 11.21 14.98 -8.26
N TYR A 124 11.06 13.70 -7.97
CA TYR A 124 12.15 12.92 -7.38
C TYR A 124 13.22 12.64 -8.42
N THR A 125 14.47 12.51 -7.97
CA THR A 125 15.59 12.15 -8.85
C THR A 125 15.39 10.78 -9.49
N ALA A 126 14.98 9.77 -8.70
CA ALA A 126 14.75 8.41 -9.20
C ALA A 126 13.39 8.28 -9.91
N ARG A 127 12.33 8.89 -9.35
CA ARG A 127 10.95 8.62 -9.76
C ARG A 127 10.24 9.82 -10.39
N LYS A 128 9.84 9.68 -11.65
CA LYS A 128 9.18 10.76 -12.42
C LYS A 128 7.66 10.85 -12.19
N LEU A 129 6.97 9.72 -12.11
CA LEU A 129 5.52 9.69 -11.94
C LEU A 129 5.16 9.51 -10.47
N GLY A 130 4.19 10.29 -10.00
CA GLY A 130 3.60 10.05 -8.69
C GLY A 130 2.86 8.72 -8.67
N TYR A 131 2.83 8.06 -7.52
CA TYR A 131 2.08 6.82 -7.32
C TYR A 131 0.65 7.11 -6.90
N GLY A 132 -0.25 6.14 -7.08
CA GLY A 132 -1.54 6.14 -6.41
C GLY A 132 -1.31 5.96 -4.91
N ALA A 133 -1.95 6.82 -4.10
CA ALA A 133 -1.78 6.79 -2.66
C ALA A 133 -3.07 7.20 -1.94
N PHE A 134 -3.50 6.39 -0.98
CA PHE A 134 -4.77 6.54 -0.28
C PHE A 134 -4.59 6.31 1.22
N GLU A 135 -5.02 7.29 2.01
CA GLU A 135 -5.14 7.12 3.45
C GLU A 135 -6.39 6.29 3.75
N MET A 136 -6.23 5.29 4.61
CA MET A 136 -7.27 4.42 5.09
C MET A 136 -7.36 4.60 6.60
N TYR A 137 -8.58 4.72 7.10
CA TYR A 137 -8.87 4.93 8.53
C TYR A 137 -9.75 3.80 9.03
N SER A 138 -9.64 3.47 10.31
CA SER A 138 -10.44 2.41 10.95
C SER A 138 -10.35 1.07 10.23
N MET A 139 -9.16 0.74 9.70
CA MET A 139 -8.94 -0.53 9.00
C MET A 139 -9.10 -1.70 9.96
N SER A 140 -9.71 -2.79 9.48
CA SER A 140 -9.66 -4.07 10.17
C SER A 140 -8.35 -4.81 9.89
N LEU A 141 -7.98 -5.73 10.78
CA LEU A 141 -6.87 -6.65 10.54
C LEU A 141 -7.08 -7.49 9.27
N GLU A 142 -8.32 -7.88 8.97
CA GLU A 142 -8.65 -8.63 7.75
C GLU A 142 -8.40 -7.80 6.49
N GLN A 143 -8.78 -6.52 6.47
CA GLN A 143 -8.48 -5.62 5.35
C GLN A 143 -6.97 -5.43 5.13
N LEU A 144 -6.19 -5.38 6.22
CA LEU A 144 -4.73 -5.35 6.12
C LEU A 144 -4.19 -6.63 5.47
N LYS A 145 -4.71 -7.80 5.88
CA LYS A 145 -4.33 -9.10 5.31
C LYS A 145 -4.68 -9.21 3.83
N ASP A 146 -5.90 -8.82 3.46
CA ASP A 146 -6.35 -8.82 2.06
C ASP A 146 -5.42 -7.99 1.17
N ILE A 147 -4.95 -6.85 1.66
CA ILE A 147 -4.00 -5.98 0.93
C ILE A 147 -2.63 -6.65 0.81
N ILE A 148 -2.15 -7.26 1.88
CA ILE A 148 -0.88 -8.00 1.89
C ILE A 148 -0.94 -9.20 0.94
N ASP A 149 -2.04 -9.94 0.90
CA ASP A 149 -2.28 -11.08 -0.01
C ASP A 149 -2.28 -10.67 -1.50
N MET A 150 -2.49 -9.38 -1.78
CA MET A 150 -2.35 -8.79 -3.12
C MET A 150 -0.93 -8.29 -3.42
N ASP A 151 0.07 -8.66 -2.61
CA ASP A 151 1.46 -8.23 -2.71
C ASP A 151 1.66 -6.71 -2.62
N PHE A 152 0.81 -6.04 -1.83
CA PHE A 152 0.94 -4.62 -1.52
C PHE A 152 1.42 -4.41 -0.07
N PRO A 153 2.63 -3.86 0.15
CA PRO A 153 3.03 -3.44 1.47
C PRO A 153 2.25 -2.21 1.92
N MET A 154 1.98 -2.13 3.22
CA MET A 154 1.15 -1.07 3.80
C MET A 154 1.95 -0.27 4.82
N ILE A 155 1.98 1.07 4.68
CA ILE A 155 2.59 1.93 5.70
C ILE A 155 1.56 2.16 6.81
N LEU A 156 1.93 1.86 8.06
CA LEU A 156 1.08 2.02 9.24
C LEU A 156 1.63 3.11 10.14
N LEU A 157 0.73 3.91 10.72
CA LEU A 157 1.06 4.80 11.83
C LEU A 157 0.69 4.10 13.12
N MET A 158 1.68 3.76 13.93
CA MET A 158 1.50 3.03 15.18
C MET A 158 2.10 3.82 16.33
N ARG A 159 1.86 3.40 17.56
CA ARG A 159 2.62 3.89 18.71
C ARG A 159 4.09 3.53 18.56
N TRP A 160 5.02 4.38 19.01
CA TRP A 160 6.45 4.04 18.99
C TRP A 160 6.73 2.84 19.91
N VAL A 161 6.51 3.01 21.20
CA VAL A 161 6.65 1.96 22.22
C VAL A 161 5.39 1.93 23.10
N PRO A 162 5.10 0.82 23.79
CA PRO A 162 3.92 0.69 24.63
C PRO A 162 3.83 1.82 25.66
N GLY A 163 2.65 2.39 25.83
CA GLY A 163 2.40 3.48 26.78
C GLY A 163 2.87 4.88 26.38
N GLU A 164 3.77 5.05 25.41
CA GLU A 164 4.26 6.38 25.00
C GLU A 164 3.26 7.12 24.08
N PRO A 165 3.15 8.46 24.15
CA PRO A 165 2.17 9.24 23.39
C PRO A 165 2.63 9.55 21.95
N TYR A 166 3.77 9.01 21.51
CA TYR A 166 4.37 9.33 20.21
C TYR A 166 4.07 8.29 19.16
N GLY A 167 3.79 8.76 17.94
CA GLY A 167 3.59 7.93 16.77
C GLY A 167 4.89 7.54 16.08
N HIS A 168 4.87 6.43 15.35
CA HIS A 168 5.96 5.88 14.58
C HIS A 168 5.44 5.16 13.35
N TYR A 169 6.02 5.45 12.18
CA TYR A 169 5.66 4.76 10.95
C TYR A 169 6.41 3.45 10.81
N ARG A 170 5.70 2.40 10.41
CA ARG A 170 6.25 1.07 10.09
C ARG A 170 5.64 0.58 8.78
N VAL A 171 6.29 -0.37 8.12
CA VAL A 171 5.74 -1.00 6.90
C VAL A 171 5.32 -2.42 7.24
N ALA A 172 4.05 -2.74 7.05
CA ALA A 172 3.57 -4.12 7.12
C ALA A 172 3.93 -4.86 5.84
N VAL A 173 4.64 -5.97 6.02
CA VAL A 173 5.24 -6.78 4.96
C VAL A 173 4.76 -8.22 4.97
N GLY A 174 3.92 -8.61 5.93
CA GLY A 174 3.43 -9.97 6.00
C GLY A 174 2.60 -10.23 7.25
N TYR A 175 2.04 -11.42 7.31
CA TYR A 175 1.37 -11.95 8.50
C TYR A 175 1.41 -13.48 8.50
N ASN A 176 1.12 -14.08 9.65
CA ASN A 176 0.85 -15.52 9.78
C ASN A 176 -0.31 -15.76 10.74
N GLU A 177 -0.49 -16.99 11.23
CA GLU A 177 -1.59 -17.33 12.14
C GLU A 177 -1.63 -16.51 13.45
N THR A 178 -0.51 -15.91 13.87
CA THR A 178 -0.37 -15.29 15.20
C THR A 178 0.22 -13.87 15.19
N HIS A 179 0.91 -13.47 14.11
CA HIS A 179 1.68 -12.23 14.04
C HIS A 179 1.43 -11.45 12.75
N VAL A 180 1.68 -10.14 12.83
CA VAL A 180 2.00 -9.28 11.69
C VAL A 180 3.51 -9.06 11.66
N PHE A 181 4.11 -9.11 10.48
CA PHE A 181 5.53 -8.81 10.26
C PHE A 181 5.68 -7.37 9.76
N LEU A 182 6.55 -6.61 10.42
CA LEU A 182 6.76 -5.20 10.17
C LEU A 182 8.24 -4.92 9.85
N HIS A 183 8.49 -4.01 8.93
CA HIS A 183 9.75 -3.29 8.87
C HIS A 183 9.64 -2.05 9.74
N ASP A 184 10.42 -2.01 10.81
CA ASP A 184 10.53 -0.87 11.71
C ASP A 184 11.79 -0.07 11.36
N PRO A 185 11.67 1.15 10.81
CA PRO A 185 12.83 1.90 10.34
C PRO A 185 13.72 2.42 11.47
N TRP A 186 13.33 2.32 12.75
CA TRP A 186 14.17 2.79 13.85
C TRP A 186 15.52 2.04 13.89
N ASN A 187 16.61 2.80 13.95
CA ASN A 187 17.97 2.24 13.97
C ASN A 187 18.37 1.78 15.37
N ASN A 188 17.78 0.67 15.81
CA ASN A 188 18.05 0.05 17.11
C ASN A 188 19.52 -0.40 17.28
N VAL A 189 20.22 -0.70 16.19
CA VAL A 189 21.64 -1.05 16.23
C VAL A 189 22.50 0.15 16.61
N ALA A 190 22.25 1.32 16.02
CA ALA A 190 23.06 2.52 16.26
C ALA A 190 22.58 3.36 17.45
N TRP A 191 21.27 3.38 17.72
CA TRP A 191 20.65 4.28 18.70
C TRP A 191 20.07 3.55 19.92
N GLY A 192 20.10 2.20 19.92
CA GLY A 192 19.49 1.39 20.96
C GLY A 192 17.96 1.36 20.89
N GLY A 193 17.34 0.75 21.90
CA GLY A 193 15.89 0.54 21.98
C GLY A 193 15.47 -0.89 21.64
N ASP A 194 14.33 -1.30 22.18
CA ASP A 194 13.83 -2.68 22.08
C ASP A 194 13.13 -2.98 20.74
N TYR A 195 12.79 -1.95 19.97
CA TYR A 195 12.08 -2.04 18.69
C TYR A 195 12.92 -1.42 17.58
N GLY A 196 12.80 -1.93 16.35
CA GLY A 196 13.59 -1.51 15.20
C GLY A 196 14.13 -2.69 14.40
N GLY A 197 14.33 -2.50 13.10
CA GLY A 197 14.90 -3.51 12.21
C GLY A 197 13.88 -4.17 11.26
N PRO A 198 14.39 -5.03 10.36
CA PRO A 198 13.56 -5.76 9.41
C PRO A 198 12.79 -6.88 10.10
N ASN A 199 11.64 -7.24 9.52
CA ASN A 199 10.84 -8.41 9.89
C ASN A 199 10.51 -8.54 11.39
N LEU A 200 10.28 -7.41 12.05
CA LEU A 200 9.80 -7.35 13.42
C LEU A 200 8.42 -8.01 13.52
N ALA A 201 8.35 -9.16 14.18
CA ALA A 201 7.11 -9.88 14.40
C ALA A 201 6.37 -9.31 15.62
N MET A 202 5.14 -8.85 15.43
CA MET A 202 4.24 -8.43 16.49
C MET A 202 3.04 -9.37 16.56
N ASN A 203 2.80 -10.00 17.72
CA ASN A 203 1.60 -10.81 17.90
C ASN A 203 0.36 -9.94 17.80
N TYR A 204 -0.80 -10.51 17.46
CA TYR A 204 -1.99 -9.72 17.17
C TYR A 204 -2.47 -8.82 18.31
N THR A 205 -2.39 -9.27 19.57
CA THR A 205 -2.78 -8.44 20.72
C THR A 205 -1.89 -7.21 20.84
N PHE A 206 -0.57 -7.41 20.73
CA PHE A 206 0.40 -6.34 20.81
C PHE A 206 0.33 -5.41 19.59
N PHE A 207 0.15 -5.97 18.40
CA PHE A 207 -0.03 -5.22 17.17
C PHE A 207 -1.26 -4.30 17.24
N ASP A 208 -2.40 -4.83 17.72
CA ASP A 208 -3.64 -4.06 17.90
C ASP A 208 -3.45 -2.91 18.90
N GLU A 209 -2.84 -3.16 20.06
CA GLU A 209 -2.51 -2.13 21.05
C GLU A 209 -1.71 -0.99 20.42
N MET A 210 -0.69 -1.33 19.64
CA MET A 210 0.21 -0.36 19.01
C MET A 210 -0.47 0.39 17.86
N TRP A 211 -1.30 -0.27 17.04
CA TRP A 211 -1.95 0.33 15.88
C TRP A 211 -3.17 1.19 16.25
N SER A 212 -3.86 0.85 17.35
CA SER A 212 -5.00 1.61 17.86
C SER A 212 -4.69 3.09 18.15
N TYR A 213 -3.41 3.42 18.38
CA TYR A 213 -2.90 4.80 18.56
C TYR A 213 -3.41 5.78 17.49
N SER A 214 -3.46 5.35 16.23
CA SER A 214 -3.86 6.19 15.10
C SER A 214 -5.30 5.96 14.66
N GLY A 215 -6.09 5.18 15.42
CA GLY A 215 -7.40 4.71 14.97
C GLY A 215 -7.27 3.77 13.76
N TYR A 216 -6.24 2.91 13.76
CA TYR A 216 -5.99 1.93 12.71
C TYR A 216 -5.75 2.57 11.33
N TRP A 217 -4.91 3.60 11.30
CA TRP A 217 -4.54 4.30 10.06
C TRP A 217 -3.53 3.49 9.24
N GLY A 218 -3.74 3.46 7.93
CA GLY A 218 -2.80 2.92 6.95
C GLY A 218 -2.69 3.83 5.72
N LEU A 219 -1.56 3.78 5.04
CA LEU A 219 -1.33 4.44 3.76
C LEU A 219 -0.96 3.40 2.72
N PHE A 220 -1.90 3.18 1.81
CA PHE A 220 -1.68 2.41 0.60
C PHE A 220 -0.90 3.25 -0.39
N VAL A 221 0.11 2.67 -1.04
CA VAL A 221 0.94 3.31 -2.07
C VAL A 221 1.26 2.29 -3.16
N SER A 222 1.04 2.63 -4.43
CA SER A 222 1.33 1.75 -5.56
C SER A 222 1.47 2.54 -6.88
N PRO A 223 2.34 2.12 -7.83
CA PRO A 223 2.36 2.68 -9.17
C PRO A 223 0.98 2.66 -9.83
N TRP A 224 0.70 3.64 -10.67
CA TRP A 224 -0.48 3.58 -11.53
C TRP A 224 -0.28 2.50 -12.60
N LYS A 225 -1.20 1.53 -12.65
CA LYS A 225 -1.36 0.64 -13.79
C LYS A 225 -2.57 1.11 -14.58
N VAL A 226 -2.33 1.70 -15.74
CA VAL A 226 -3.38 2.20 -16.64
C VAL A 226 -3.12 1.61 -18.01
N GLU A 227 -4.12 0.93 -18.58
CA GLU A 227 -4.07 0.49 -19.97
C GLU A 227 -4.80 1.51 -20.82
N ILE A 228 -4.11 2.14 -21.78
CA ILE A 228 -4.68 3.17 -22.64
C ILE A 228 -4.76 2.66 -24.07
N GLU A 229 -5.95 2.73 -24.66
CA GLU A 229 -6.18 2.54 -26.09
C GLU A 229 -6.43 3.92 -26.73
N ALA A 230 -5.51 4.33 -27.61
CA ALA A 230 -5.62 5.57 -28.37
C ALA A 230 -5.09 5.36 -29.81
N PRO A 231 -5.59 6.11 -30.80
CA PRO A 231 -5.03 6.10 -32.15
C PRO A 231 -3.56 6.54 -32.15
N ILE A 232 -2.73 5.84 -32.92
CA ILE A 232 -1.28 6.13 -33.05
C ILE A 232 -1.03 7.43 -33.84
N THR A 233 -2.01 7.88 -34.62
CA THR A 233 -1.92 9.11 -35.42
C THR A 233 -3.26 9.82 -35.38
N VAL A 234 -3.22 11.14 -35.18
CA VAL A 234 -4.37 12.04 -35.17
C VAL A 234 -4.02 13.30 -35.95
N TYR A 235 -4.97 13.83 -36.73
CA TYR A 235 -4.76 15.04 -37.52
C TYR A 235 -5.33 16.28 -36.83
N VAL A 236 -4.83 17.46 -37.24
CA VAL A 236 -5.33 18.74 -36.73
C VAL A 236 -6.83 18.87 -37.03
N GLY A 237 -7.63 19.06 -35.99
CA GLY A 237 -9.09 19.17 -36.10
C GLY A 237 -9.85 17.84 -36.07
N GLU A 238 -9.15 16.70 -35.99
CA GLU A 238 -9.78 15.39 -35.88
C GLU A 238 -10.24 15.12 -34.45
N ILE A 239 -11.49 14.66 -34.31
CA ILE A 239 -12.03 14.15 -33.05
C ILE A 239 -11.71 12.67 -32.98
N PHE A 240 -11.03 12.25 -31.91
CA PHE A 240 -10.71 10.86 -31.65
C PHE A 240 -11.13 10.45 -30.24
N THR A 241 -11.17 9.14 -29.99
CA THR A 241 -11.49 8.57 -28.68
C THR A 241 -10.24 7.98 -28.05
N VAL A 242 -10.02 8.30 -26.79
CA VAL A 242 -9.06 7.62 -25.91
C VAL A 242 -9.86 6.81 -24.91
N ARG A 243 -9.51 5.54 -24.72
CA ARG A 243 -10.07 4.68 -23.69
C ARG A 243 -8.99 4.34 -22.69
N ALA A 244 -9.34 4.35 -21.42
CA ALA A 244 -8.49 3.88 -20.34
C ALA A 244 -9.20 2.73 -19.63
N TYR A 245 -8.46 1.69 -19.28
CA TYR A 245 -8.91 0.47 -18.61
C TYR A 245 -8.12 0.24 -17.33
#